data_AF-A0A8T4RV47-F1
#
_entry.id   AF-A0A8T4RV47-F1
#
_cell.length_a   1.000
_cell.length_b   1.000
_cell.length_c   1.000
_cell.angle_alpha   90.00
_cell.angle_beta   90.00
_cell.angle_gamma   90.00
#
_symmetry.space_group_name_H-M   'P 1'
#
loop_
_entity.id
_entity.type
_entity.pdbx_description
1 polymer ?
#
loop_
_entity_poly.entity_id
_entity_poly.type
_entity_poly.pdbx_seq_one_letter_code
_entity_poly.pdbx_strand_id
1 'polypeptide(L)'
;MKRVKHVAKKASKLVFLYVLGRIAYLTGLTGIIPFLFLVALPEEAGNFVFSSFIILAISTPLIFVGVYSTYRLSKRDPAKMCKRLGGLTLIPGAFGLLLLFFSKETLVKTLDSLIPQMQNAERIDFVLSVYIERVVPSVSSMILAYVIIGITLYLYGRRREKGPLFCLK
;
A
#
# COMPACT_ATOMS: atom_id res chain seq x y z
N MET A 1 27.13 -11.73 -31.42
CA MET A 1 25.90 -12.36 -30.86
C MET A 1 25.93 -12.68 -29.36
N LYS A 2 26.99 -13.31 -28.78
CA LYS A 2 27.01 -13.69 -27.34
C LYS A 2 26.83 -12.51 -26.36
N ARG A 3 27.45 -11.34 -26.61
CA ARG A 3 27.29 -10.14 -25.77
C ARG A 3 25.86 -9.60 -25.77
N VAL A 4 25.19 -9.59 -26.92
CA VAL A 4 23.80 -9.11 -27.06
C VAL A 4 22.83 -9.99 -26.26
N LYS A 5 22.98 -11.32 -26.34
CA LYS A 5 22.18 -12.26 -25.53
C LYS A 5 22.42 -12.08 -24.02
N HIS A 6 23.65 -11.81 -23.60
CA HIS A 6 23.98 -11.55 -22.20
C HIS A 6 23.38 -10.24 -21.67
N VAL A 7 23.43 -9.17 -22.46
CA VAL A 7 22.84 -7.87 -22.10
C VAL A 7 21.31 -7.98 -22.02
N ALA A 8 20.67 -8.64 -22.98
CA ALA A 8 19.23 -8.87 -22.98
C ALA A 8 18.76 -9.70 -21.76
N LYS A 9 19.49 -10.77 -21.41
CA LYS A 9 19.19 -11.60 -20.24
C LYS A 9 19.35 -10.83 -18.92
N LYS A 10 20.36 -9.96 -18.83
CA LYS A 10 20.61 -9.12 -17.65
C LYS A 10 19.54 -8.02 -17.51
N ALA A 11 19.11 -7.41 -18.63
CA ALA A 11 18.03 -6.43 -18.66
C ALA A 11 16.68 -7.05 -18.27
N SER A 12 16.32 -8.20 -18.84
CA SER A 12 15.09 -8.93 -18.51
C SER A 12 15.00 -9.28 -17.03
N LYS A 13 16.09 -9.78 -16.42
CA LYS A 13 16.15 -10.08 -14.98
C LYS A 13 15.97 -8.83 -14.10
N LEU A 14 16.52 -7.69 -14.53
CA LEU A 14 16.37 -6.41 -13.84
C LEU A 14 14.94 -5.87 -13.92
N VAL A 15 14.29 -5.97 -15.08
CA VAL A 15 12.88 -5.60 -15.27
C VAL A 15 11.98 -6.50 -14.44
N PHE A 16 12.21 -7.81 -14.45
CA PHE A 16 11.43 -8.74 -13.63
C PHE A 16 11.54 -8.43 -12.14
N LEU A 17 12.77 -8.22 -11.63
CA LEU A 17 12.99 -7.84 -10.23
C LEU A 17 12.34 -6.50 -9.87
N TYR A 18 12.36 -5.54 -10.81
CA TYR A 18 11.72 -4.24 -10.65
C TYR A 18 10.19 -4.36 -10.54
N VAL A 19 9.57 -5.11 -11.44
CA VAL A 19 8.11 -5.30 -11.44
C VAL A 19 7.67 -6.09 -10.21
N LEU A 20 8.31 -7.23 -9.94
CA LEU A 20 7.96 -8.10 -8.82
C LEU A 20 8.14 -7.39 -7.48
N GLY A 21 9.22 -6.64 -7.31
CA GLY A 21 9.50 -5.88 -6.10
C GLY A 21 8.47 -4.79 -5.82
N ARG A 22 8.02 -4.08 -6.87
CA ARG A 22 6.97 -3.05 -6.75
C ARG A 22 5.62 -3.66 -6.44
N ILE A 23 5.26 -4.76 -7.10
CA ILE A 23 4.02 -5.49 -6.83
C ILE A 23 4.03 -6.00 -5.39
N ALA A 24 5.08 -6.69 -4.96
CA ALA A 24 5.21 -7.17 -3.58
C ALA A 24 5.08 -6.02 -2.56
N TYR A 25 5.78 -4.91 -2.78
CA TYR A 25 5.71 -3.76 -1.90
C TYR A 25 4.28 -3.19 -1.79
N LEU A 26 3.64 -2.96 -2.94
CA LEU A 26 2.29 -2.39 -2.99
C LEU A 26 1.26 -3.35 -2.42
N THR A 27 1.31 -4.64 -2.78
CA THR A 27 0.43 -5.68 -2.24
C THR A 27 0.57 -5.79 -0.73
N GLY A 28 1.80 -5.75 -0.21
CA GLY A 28 2.07 -5.76 1.22
C GLY A 28 1.50 -4.53 1.94
N LEU A 29 1.67 -3.32 1.38
CA LEU A 29 1.05 -2.11 1.92
C LEU A 29 -0.49 -2.20 1.88
N THR A 30 -1.08 -2.55 0.75
CA THR A 30 -2.53 -2.65 0.62
C THR A 30 -3.13 -3.76 1.50
N GLY A 31 -2.38 -4.83 1.76
CA GLY A 31 -2.79 -5.94 2.62
C GLY A 31 -2.97 -5.55 4.10
N ILE A 32 -2.43 -4.43 4.54
CA ILE A 32 -2.67 -3.92 5.90
C ILE A 32 -4.12 -3.40 6.04
N ILE A 33 -4.76 -2.95 4.95
CA ILE A 33 -6.15 -2.44 4.97
C ILE A 33 -7.14 -3.54 5.39
N PRO A 34 -7.21 -4.72 4.72
CA PRO A 34 -8.11 -5.79 5.15
C PRO A 34 -7.74 -6.36 6.53
N PHE A 35 -6.47 -6.31 6.95
CA PHE A 35 -6.09 -6.64 8.32
C PHE A 35 -6.77 -5.72 9.34
N LEU A 36 -6.67 -4.40 9.15
CA LEU A 36 -7.30 -3.42 10.05
C LEU A 36 -8.82 -3.57 10.05
N PHE A 37 -9.42 -3.88 8.90
CA PHE A 37 -10.86 -4.18 8.81
C PHE A 37 -11.23 -5.38 9.69
N LEU A 38 -10.52 -6.51 9.54
CA LEU A 38 -10.84 -7.74 10.29
C LEU A 38 -10.62 -7.62 11.80
N VAL A 39 -9.64 -6.84 12.24
CA VAL A 39 -9.36 -6.62 13.68
C VAL A 39 -10.38 -5.67 14.32
N ALA A 40 -10.97 -4.76 13.54
CA ALA A 40 -11.96 -3.81 14.04
C ALA A 40 -13.39 -4.36 14.10
N LEU A 41 -13.64 -5.54 13.50
CA LEU A 41 -14.93 -6.22 13.61
C LEU A 41 -15.18 -6.68 15.06
N PRO A 42 -16.43 -6.60 15.54
CA PRO A 42 -16.79 -7.09 16.86
C PRO A 42 -16.61 -8.61 16.92
N GLU A 43 -16.29 -9.13 18.11
CA GLU A 43 -16.09 -10.57 18.35
C GLU A 43 -17.34 -11.38 17.97
N GLU A 44 -18.53 -10.77 18.04
CA GLU A 44 -19.81 -11.38 17.64
C GLU A 44 -19.90 -11.70 16.13
N ALA A 45 -19.08 -11.05 15.29
CA ALA A 45 -19.08 -11.30 13.85
C ALA A 45 -18.36 -12.60 13.45
N GLY A 46 -17.61 -13.20 14.38
CA GLY A 46 -16.85 -14.44 14.18
C GLY A 46 -15.38 -14.31 14.60
N ASN A 47 -14.72 -15.46 14.76
CA ASN A 47 -13.34 -15.52 15.26
C ASN A 47 -12.31 -15.23 14.13
N PHE A 48 -12.28 -13.97 13.66
CA PHE A 48 -11.44 -13.54 12.53
C PHE A 48 -9.97 -13.30 12.90
N VAL A 49 -9.60 -13.47 14.16
CA VAL A 49 -8.25 -13.25 14.70
C VAL A 49 -7.18 -14.05 13.97
N PHE A 50 -7.48 -15.32 13.63
CA PHE A 50 -6.53 -16.16 12.90
C PHE A 50 -6.33 -15.68 11.46
N SER A 51 -7.40 -15.23 10.81
CA SER A 51 -7.36 -14.72 9.43
C SER A 51 -6.63 -13.39 9.34
N SER A 52 -6.83 -12.49 10.31
CA SER A 52 -6.13 -11.21 10.37
C SER A 52 -4.62 -11.42 10.61
N PHE A 53 -4.23 -12.35 11.48
CA PHE A 53 -2.82 -12.69 11.69
C PHE A 53 -2.14 -13.22 10.43
N ILE A 54 -2.80 -14.09 9.66
CA ILE A 54 -2.27 -14.58 8.38
C ILE A 54 -2.03 -13.43 7.39
N ILE A 55 -2.99 -12.51 7.26
CA ILE A 55 -2.86 -11.36 6.36
C ILE A 55 -1.65 -10.51 6.76
N LEU A 56 -1.47 -10.23 8.05
CA LEU A 56 -0.31 -9.47 8.54
C LEU A 56 1.01 -10.22 8.33
N ALA A 57 1.01 -11.52 8.60
CA ALA A 57 2.16 -12.41 8.44
C ALA A 57 2.61 -12.55 6.97
N ILE A 58 1.71 -12.39 6.00
CA ILE A 58 2.04 -12.36 4.57
C ILE A 58 2.44 -10.94 4.12
N SER A 59 1.70 -9.93 4.57
CA SER A 59 1.90 -8.53 4.15
C SER A 59 3.27 -8.00 4.58
N THR A 60 3.72 -8.36 5.78
CA THR A 60 4.98 -7.88 6.35
C THR A 60 6.21 -8.36 5.54
N PRO A 61 6.39 -9.67 5.25
CA PRO A 61 7.44 -10.14 4.34
C PRO A 61 7.39 -9.51 2.96
N LEU A 62 6.20 -9.30 2.39
CA LEU A 62 6.05 -8.66 1.08
C LEU A 62 6.59 -7.22 1.06
N ILE A 63 6.34 -6.45 2.13
CA ILE A 63 6.91 -5.12 2.32
C ILE A 63 8.44 -5.21 2.36
N PHE A 64 9.00 -6.12 3.16
CA PHE A 64 10.46 -6.29 3.27
C PHE A 64 11.11 -6.70 1.94
N VAL A 65 10.50 -7.62 1.18
CA VAL A 65 10.94 -8.01 -0.17
C VAL A 65 10.92 -6.81 -1.11
N GLY A 66 9.86 -5.98 -1.02
CA GLY A 66 9.73 -4.74 -1.77
C GLY A 66 10.81 -3.70 -1.45
N VAL A 67 11.10 -3.50 -0.16
CA VAL A 67 12.18 -2.62 0.31
C VAL A 67 13.54 -3.13 -0.17
N TYR A 68 13.81 -4.42 0.01
CA TYR A 68 15.08 -5.04 -0.35
C TYR A 68 15.36 -5.00 -1.85
N SER A 69 14.35 -5.33 -2.67
CA SER A 69 14.45 -5.22 -4.13
C SER A 69 14.70 -3.78 -4.55
N THR A 70 13.98 -2.80 -3.96
CA THR A 70 14.18 -1.38 -4.23
C THR A 70 15.57 -0.90 -3.84
N TYR A 71 16.12 -1.37 -2.72
CA TYR A 71 17.50 -1.09 -2.30
C TYR A 71 18.51 -1.59 -3.34
N ARG A 72 18.38 -2.85 -3.79
CA ARG A 72 19.26 -3.41 -4.84
C ARG A 72 19.14 -2.67 -6.16
N LEU A 73 17.92 -2.35 -6.59
CA LEU A 73 17.64 -1.62 -7.84
C LEU A 73 18.11 -0.17 -7.80
N SER A 74 18.27 0.40 -6.60
CA SER A 74 18.81 1.74 -6.38
C SER A 74 20.34 1.73 -6.30
N LYS A 75 21.00 0.62 -6.67
CA LYS A 75 22.46 0.44 -6.53
C LYS A 75 22.95 0.69 -5.10
N ARG A 76 22.14 0.36 -4.10
CA ARG A 76 22.41 0.60 -2.67
C ARG A 76 22.51 2.07 -2.27
N ASP A 77 22.06 2.98 -3.13
CA ASP A 77 21.96 4.41 -2.83
C ASP A 77 20.71 4.68 -1.98
N PRO A 78 20.87 5.08 -0.69
CA PRO A 78 19.74 5.28 0.20
C PRO A 78 18.85 6.44 -0.24
N ALA A 79 19.40 7.47 -0.91
CA ALA A 79 18.62 8.61 -1.37
C ALA A 79 17.64 8.20 -2.49
N LYS A 80 18.14 7.45 -3.48
CA LYS A 80 17.32 6.86 -4.56
C LYS A 80 16.28 5.88 -4.03
N MET A 81 16.67 5.07 -3.04
CA MET A 81 15.77 4.12 -2.40
C MET A 81 14.62 4.86 -1.70
N CYS A 82 14.91 5.82 -0.83
CA CYS A 82 13.89 6.60 -0.11
C CYS A 82 12.94 7.31 -1.08
N LYS A 83 13.48 7.92 -2.14
CA LYS A 83 12.66 8.59 -3.16
C LYS A 83 11.68 7.63 -3.84
N ARG A 84 12.17 6.45 -4.24
CA ARG A 84 11.36 5.43 -4.92
C ARG A 84 10.32 4.81 -4.01
N LEU A 85 10.71 4.44 -2.79
CA LEU A 85 9.79 3.90 -1.79
C LEU A 85 8.73 4.94 -1.44
N GLY A 86 9.12 6.18 -1.16
CA GLY A 86 8.18 7.26 -0.88
C GLY A 86 7.15 7.43 -2.01
N GLY A 87 7.60 7.46 -3.27
CA GLY A 87 6.69 7.52 -4.41
C GLY A 87 5.75 6.32 -4.54
N LEU A 88 6.18 5.13 -4.13
CA LEU A 88 5.33 3.94 -4.11
C LEU A 88 4.33 3.96 -2.96
N THR A 89 4.74 4.37 -1.76
CA THR A 89 3.86 4.48 -0.58
C THR A 89 2.75 5.50 -0.79
N LEU A 90 2.99 6.54 -1.62
CA LEU A 90 1.96 7.50 -2.00
C LEU A 90 0.83 6.92 -2.83
N ILE A 91 1.04 5.80 -3.53
CA ILE A 91 0.00 5.19 -4.37
C ILE A 91 -1.21 4.77 -3.51
N PRO A 92 -1.07 3.86 -2.52
CA PRO A 92 -2.20 3.49 -1.67
C PRO A 92 -2.73 4.69 -0.85
N GLY A 93 -1.87 5.64 -0.47
CA GLY A 93 -2.30 6.87 0.20
C GLY A 93 -3.20 7.75 -0.68
N ALA A 94 -2.84 7.96 -1.95
CA ALA A 94 -3.63 8.76 -2.89
C ALA A 94 -4.94 8.07 -3.28
N PHE A 95 -4.90 6.76 -3.54
CA PHE A 95 -6.12 5.97 -3.76
C PHE A 95 -7.03 5.99 -2.53
N GLY A 96 -6.46 5.86 -1.33
CA GLY A 96 -7.21 5.97 -0.08
C GLY A 96 -7.85 7.34 0.12
N LEU A 97 -7.12 8.43 -0.15
CA LEU A 97 -7.68 9.78 -0.10
C LEU A 97 -8.84 9.94 -1.08
N LEU A 98 -8.69 9.47 -2.33
CA LEU A 98 -9.78 9.47 -3.30
C LEU A 98 -11.02 8.75 -2.74
N LEU A 99 -10.84 7.57 -2.15
CA LEU A 99 -11.93 6.82 -1.52
C LEU A 99 -12.57 7.54 -0.32
N LEU A 100 -11.80 8.30 0.46
CA LEU A 100 -12.33 9.14 1.55
C LEU A 100 -13.13 10.35 1.03
N PHE A 101 -12.77 10.89 -0.14
CA PHE A 101 -13.52 11.97 -0.79
C PHE A 101 -14.81 11.47 -1.46
N PHE A 102 -14.89 10.19 -1.84
CA PHE A 102 -16.16 9.59 -2.26
C PHE A 102 -17.04 9.35 -1.04
N SER A 103 -18.25 9.95 -1.04
CA SER A 103 -19.16 9.90 0.10
C SER A 103 -19.55 8.47 0.47
N LYS A 104 -19.90 8.24 1.75
CA LYS A 104 -20.51 7.01 2.26
C LYS A 104 -21.59 6.48 1.32
N GLU A 105 -22.44 7.37 0.80
CA GLU A 105 -23.53 7.04 -0.12
C GLU A 105 -23.04 6.47 -1.45
N THR A 106 -21.92 6.97 -1.97
CA THR A 106 -21.30 6.45 -3.19
C THR A 106 -20.74 5.05 -2.96
N LEU A 107 -20.11 4.84 -1.80
CA LEU A 107 -19.56 3.53 -1.41
C LEU A 107 -20.67 2.48 -1.25
N VAL A 108 -21.75 2.85 -0.56
CA VAL A 108 -22.95 2.02 -0.35
C VAL A 108 -23.60 1.67 -1.68
N LYS A 109 -23.85 2.65 -2.56
CA LYS A 109 -24.42 2.40 -3.90
C LYS A 109 -23.55 1.48 -4.75
N THR A 110 -22.22 1.62 -4.65
CA THR A 110 -21.28 0.79 -5.41
C THR A 110 -21.26 -0.65 -4.88
N LEU A 111 -21.28 -0.82 -3.55
CA LEU A 111 -21.35 -2.13 -2.90
C LEU A 111 -22.67 -2.86 -3.22
N ASP A 112 -23.81 -2.17 -3.14
CA ASP A 112 -25.11 -2.70 -3.54
C ASP A 112 -25.12 -3.14 -5.01
N SER A 113 -24.45 -2.39 -5.89
CA SER A 113 -24.38 -2.73 -7.32
C SER A 113 -23.47 -3.94 -7.63
N LEU A 114 -22.44 -4.18 -6.81
CA LEU A 114 -21.44 -5.23 -7.04
C LEU A 114 -21.81 -6.56 -6.39
N ILE A 115 -22.59 -6.55 -5.30
CA ILE A 115 -22.99 -7.77 -4.59
C ILE A 115 -24.50 -7.73 -4.31
N PRO A 116 -25.34 -8.03 -5.31
CA PRO A 116 -26.81 -8.04 -5.17
C PRO A 116 -27.32 -9.05 -4.14
N GLN A 117 -26.46 -9.99 -3.70
CA GLN A 117 -26.77 -11.03 -2.72
C GLN A 117 -26.74 -10.51 -1.27
N MET A 118 -26.28 -9.28 -1.04
CA MET A 118 -26.39 -8.59 0.25
C MET A 118 -27.76 -7.90 0.36
N GLN A 119 -28.87 -8.65 0.34
CA GLN A 119 -30.23 -8.08 0.52
C GLN A 119 -30.75 -8.17 1.97
N ASN A 120 -29.94 -8.67 2.91
CA ASN A 120 -30.27 -8.64 4.34
C ASN A 120 -29.93 -7.26 4.93
N ALA A 121 -30.79 -6.28 4.65
CA ALA A 121 -30.63 -4.87 4.98
C ALA A 121 -30.22 -4.62 6.46
N GLU A 122 -30.74 -5.38 7.41
CA GLU A 122 -30.41 -5.22 8.85
C GLU A 122 -28.96 -5.59 9.20
N ARG A 123 -28.38 -6.62 8.59
CA ARG A 123 -26.97 -6.97 8.82
C ARG A 123 -26.03 -5.97 8.15
N ILE A 124 -26.46 -5.37 7.05
CA ILE A 124 -25.67 -4.43 6.27
C ILE A 124 -25.55 -3.10 6.99
N ASP A 125 -26.64 -2.59 7.57
CA ASP A 125 -26.59 -1.38 8.40
C ASP A 125 -25.72 -1.57 9.66
N PHE A 126 -25.76 -2.74 10.29
CA PHE A 126 -24.86 -3.06 11.40
C PHE A 126 -23.38 -3.12 10.94
N VAL A 127 -23.09 -3.83 9.84
CA VAL A 127 -21.72 -3.93 9.32
C VAL A 127 -21.21 -2.56 8.81
N LEU A 128 -22.07 -1.75 8.20
CA LEU A 128 -21.73 -0.39 7.75
C LEU A 128 -21.54 0.56 8.93
N SER A 129 -22.37 0.50 9.97
CA SER A 129 -22.19 1.34 11.16
C SER A 129 -20.90 0.98 11.89
N VAL A 130 -20.63 -0.31 12.11
CA VAL A 130 -19.34 -0.79 12.63
C VAL A 130 -18.17 -0.37 11.74
N TYR A 131 -18.31 -0.48 10.42
CA TYR A 131 -17.29 -0.03 9.47
C TYR A 131 -17.02 1.48 9.60
N ILE A 132 -18.05 2.29 9.68
CA ILE A 132 -17.94 3.76 9.78
C ILE A 132 -17.38 4.19 11.13
N GLU A 133 -17.80 3.58 12.21
CA GLU A 133 -17.36 3.97 13.56
C GLU A 133 -15.96 3.49 13.88
N ARG A 134 -15.59 2.26 13.47
CA ARG A 134 -14.33 1.63 13.92
C ARG A 134 -13.29 1.51 12.82
N VAL A 135 -13.72 1.19 11.59
CA VAL A 135 -12.80 0.95 10.48
C VAL A 135 -12.42 2.25 9.79
N VAL A 136 -13.36 3.16 9.51
CA VAL A 136 -13.07 4.42 8.79
C VAL A 136 -12.02 5.26 9.52
N PRO A 137 -12.04 5.47 10.86
CA PRO A 137 -10.98 6.21 11.54
C PRO A 137 -9.61 5.52 11.44
N SER A 138 -9.59 4.20 11.60
CA SER A 138 -8.36 3.38 11.53
C SER A 138 -7.77 3.34 10.12
N VAL A 139 -8.61 3.21 9.10
CA VAL A 139 -8.21 3.25 7.69
C VAL A 139 -7.83 4.65 7.28
N SER A 140 -8.54 5.70 7.73
CA SER A 140 -8.21 7.10 7.45
C SER A 140 -6.87 7.50 8.06
N SER A 141 -6.61 7.12 9.31
CA SER A 141 -5.32 7.36 9.96
C SER A 141 -4.18 6.62 9.26
N MET A 142 -4.42 5.40 8.76
CA MET A 142 -3.43 4.68 7.97
C MET A 142 -3.19 5.30 6.59
N ILE A 143 -4.25 5.74 5.90
CA ILE A 143 -4.15 6.47 4.62
C ILE A 143 -3.31 7.73 4.83
N LEU A 144 -3.60 8.49 5.90
CA LEU A 144 -2.83 9.68 6.26
C LEU A 144 -1.38 9.32 6.57
N ALA A 145 -1.13 8.23 7.31
CA ALA A 145 0.22 7.75 7.59
C ALA A 145 0.98 7.39 6.30
N TYR A 146 0.35 6.72 5.32
CA TYR A 146 0.97 6.44 4.03
C TYR A 146 1.31 7.71 3.26
N VAL A 147 0.43 8.71 3.29
CA VAL A 147 0.70 10.01 2.68
C VAL A 147 1.88 10.70 3.37
N ILE A 148 1.87 10.80 4.70
CA ILE A 148 2.94 11.45 5.48
C ILE A 148 4.27 10.74 5.28
N ILE A 149 4.32 9.41 5.45
CA ILE A 149 5.52 8.60 5.26
C ILE A 149 5.99 8.69 3.82
N GLY A 150 5.07 8.59 2.85
CA GLY A 150 5.37 8.69 1.43
C GLY A 150 6.00 10.04 1.06
N ILE A 151 5.38 11.14 1.48
CA ILE A 151 5.92 12.51 1.28
C ILE A 151 7.28 12.65 1.95
N THR A 152 7.40 12.22 3.22
CA THR A 152 8.63 12.36 4.00
C THR A 152 9.79 11.62 3.35
N LEU A 153 9.60 10.34 2.98
CA LEU A 153 10.60 9.55 2.29
C LEU A 153 10.94 10.12 0.91
N TYR A 154 9.93 10.58 0.17
CA TYR A 154 10.11 11.15 -1.17
C TYR A 154 10.94 12.43 -1.12
N LEU A 155 10.56 13.38 -0.25
CA LEU A 155 11.24 14.66 -0.08
C LEU A 155 12.64 14.47 0.49
N TYR A 156 12.82 13.58 1.46
CA TYR A 156 14.12 13.25 2.01
C TYR A 156 15.06 12.69 0.94
N GLY A 157 14.60 11.69 0.18
CA GLY A 157 15.36 11.11 -0.93
C GLY A 157 15.66 12.14 -2.02
N ARG A 158 14.69 12.98 -2.39
CA ARG A 158 14.87 14.06 -3.37
C ARG A 158 15.88 15.11 -2.92
N ARG A 159 15.88 15.51 -1.65
CA ARG A 159 16.86 16.48 -1.10
C ARG A 159 18.27 15.89 -1.08
N ARG A 160 18.42 14.64 -0.66
CA ARG A 160 19.72 13.94 -0.62
C ARG A 160 20.29 13.65 -2.00
N GLU A 161 19.45 13.30 -2.99
CA GLU A 161 19.87 13.15 -4.39
C GLU A 161 20.37 14.47 -4.99
N LYS A 162 19.78 15.60 -4.55
CA LYS A 162 20.14 16.96 -4.97
C LYS A 162 21.17 17.63 -4.04
N GLY A 163 22.08 16.88 -3.37
CA GLY A 163 23.05 17.41 -2.40
C GLY A 163 23.76 18.73 -2.81
N PRO A 164 24.41 19.44 -1.86
CA PRO A 164 24.48 20.90 -1.66
C PRO A 164 25.13 21.76 -2.78
N LEU A 165 24.77 21.55 -4.04
CA LEU A 165 25.16 22.36 -5.19
C LEU A 165 24.22 23.56 -5.42
N PHE A 166 23.22 23.76 -4.56
CA PHE A 166 22.39 24.97 -4.52
C PHE A 166 22.86 26.01 -3.48
N CYS A 167 24.06 25.83 -2.89
CA CYS A 167 24.72 26.84 -2.03
C CYS A 167 25.99 27.43 -2.67
N LEU A 168 26.16 27.31 -3.98
CA LEU A 168 27.17 28.04 -4.76
C LEU A 168 26.52 28.51 -6.07
N LYS A 169 25.69 29.54 -5.97
CA LYS A 169 25.42 30.46 -7.08
C LYS A 169 25.30 31.86 -6.52
#